data_AF-A0A8X7YI93-F1
#
_entry.id   AF-A0A8X7YI93-F1
#
_cell.length_a   1.000
_cell.length_b   1.000
_cell.length_c   1.000
_cell.angle_alpha   90.00
_cell.angle_beta   90.00
_cell.angle_gamma   90.00
#
_symmetry.space_group_name_H-M   'P 1'
#
loop_
_entity.id
_entity.type
_entity.pdbx_description
1 polymer ?
#
loop_
_entity_poly.entity_id
_entity_poly.type
_entity_poly.pdbx_seq_one_letter_code
_entity_poly.pdbx_strand_id
1 'polypeptide(L)'
;MKNAPKSLNHRSHAILQLAVKKHNEVKDSRRNNDVNESKSGKVVGKISFIDLAGNERGADTTDNDRQTRIEGAEINKSLLALKECIRALDNDQIHIPFRGSKLTEVLRDSFVATLGQL
;
A
#
# COMPACT_ATOMS: atom_id res chain seq x y z
N MET A 1 24.31 21.14 24.23
CA MET A 1 24.04 19.80 23.68
C MET A 1 23.96 19.94 22.17
N LYS A 2 24.78 19.21 21.42
CA LYS A 2 24.85 19.33 19.96
C LYS A 2 23.59 18.67 19.39
N ASN A 3 22.81 19.43 18.61
CA ASN A 3 21.64 18.90 17.91
C ASN A 3 22.08 17.72 17.05
N ALA A 4 21.46 16.56 17.26
CA ALA A 4 21.64 15.42 16.37
C ALA A 4 21.27 15.86 14.94
N PRO A 5 21.99 15.39 13.91
CA PRO A 5 21.61 15.67 12.52
C PRO A 5 20.14 15.26 12.34
N LYS A 6 19.31 16.18 11.85
CA LYS A 6 17.93 15.88 11.45
C LYS A 6 18.00 14.62 10.60
N SER A 7 17.43 13.52 11.09
CA SER A 7 17.42 12.26 10.37
C SER A 7 16.88 12.52 8.96
N LEU A 8 17.51 11.91 7.96
CA LEU A 8 17.05 11.96 6.58
C LEU A 8 15.71 11.21 6.52
N ASN A 9 14.62 11.84 6.96
CA ASN A 9 13.31 11.21 7.01
C ASN A 9 12.79 11.12 5.58
N HIS A 10 12.54 9.88 5.13
CA HIS A 10 11.91 9.63 3.84
C HIS A 10 10.50 10.24 3.84
N ARG A 11 10.22 11.06 2.82
CA ARG A 11 8.96 11.80 2.66
C ARG A 11 7.93 11.11 1.74
N SER A 12 8.26 9.90 1.31
CA SER A 12 7.43 9.06 0.45
C SER A 12 7.23 7.71 1.09
N HIS A 13 6.07 7.11 0.84
CA HIS A 13 5.80 5.71 1.19
C HIS A 13 6.32 4.80 0.07
N ALA A 14 6.97 3.71 0.42
CA ALA A 14 7.39 2.69 -0.54
C ALA A 14 6.56 1.42 -0.37
N ILE A 15 6.17 0.82 -1.49
CA ILE A 15 5.40 -0.43 -1.52
C ILE A 15 6.11 -1.39 -2.47
N LEU A 16 6.58 -2.52 -1.94
CA LEU A 16 7.14 -3.62 -2.71
C LEU A 16 6.18 -4.81 -2.63
N GLN A 17 5.58 -5.20 -3.76
CA GLN A 17 4.68 -6.35 -3.84
C GLN A 17 5.36 -7.52 -4.53
N LEU A 18 5.46 -8.64 -3.82
CA LEU A 18 5.91 -9.92 -4.35
C LEU A 18 4.67 -10.80 -4.58
N ALA A 19 4.45 -11.22 -5.82
CA ALA A 19 3.35 -12.12 -6.18
C ALA A 19 3.90 -13.46 -6.67
N VAL A 20 3.43 -14.55 -6.08
CA VAL A 20 3.73 -15.91 -6.51
C VAL A 20 2.63 -16.34 -7.48
N LYS A 21 3.01 -16.73 -8.70
CA LYS A 21 2.10 -17.26 -9.72
C LYS A 21 2.35 -18.75 -9.91
N LYS A 22 1.29 -19.56 -9.91
CA LYS A 22 1.39 -20.97 -10.29
C LYS A 22 1.63 -21.03 -11.80
N HIS A 23 2.69 -21.70 -12.23
CA HIS A 23 2.92 -21.95 -13.66
C HIS A 23 1.78 -22.81 -14.21
N ASN A 24 1.24 -22.46 -15.37
CA ASN A 24 0.22 -23.28 -16.02
C ASN A 24 0.90 -24.55 -16.55
N GLU A 25 0.35 -25.71 -16.20
CA GLU A 25 0.76 -26.96 -16.83
C GLU A 25 0.30 -26.91 -18.30
N VAL A 26 1.24 -27.12 -19.22
CA VAL A 26 0.92 -27.27 -20.63
C VAL A 26 0.20 -28.60 -20.78
N LYS A 27 -1.13 -28.56 -20.91
CA LYS A 27 -1.88 -29.74 -21.36
C LYS A 27 -1.70 -29.83 -22.87
N ASP A 28 -1.01 -30.87 -23.34
CA ASP A 28 -1.00 -31.26 -24.75
C ASP A 28 -2.40 -31.72 -25.17
N SER A 29 -3.30 -30.77 -25.38
CA SER A 29 -4.63 -31.02 -25.92
C SER A 29 -4.61 -30.62 -27.39
N ARG A 30 -4.43 -31.62 -28.26
CA ARG A 30 -4.65 -31.48 -29.69
C ARG A 30 -6.11 -31.05 -29.92
N ARG A 31 -6.31 -29.97 -30.68
CA ARG A 31 -7.58 -29.36 -31.18
C ARG A 31 -8.29 -28.53 -30.10
N ASN A 32 -8.67 -27.25 -30.29
CA ASN A 32 -9.04 -26.46 -31.47
C ASN A 32 -8.62 -24.99 -31.28
N ASN A 33 -8.57 -24.25 -32.40
CA ASN A 33 -8.43 -22.79 -32.48
C ASN A 33 -9.38 -22.05 -31.53
N ASP A 34 -8.84 -21.34 -30.55
CA ASP A 34 -9.41 -20.07 -30.10
C ASP A 34 -8.34 -19.20 -29.42
N VAL A 35 -8.53 -17.90 -29.58
CA VAL A 35 -7.59 -16.78 -29.42
C VAL A 35 -6.59 -16.92 -28.27
N ASN A 36 -5.32 -16.77 -28.63
CA ASN A 36 -4.12 -16.89 -27.79
C ASN A 36 -4.02 -15.74 -26.77
N GLU A 37 -4.83 -15.75 -25.71
CA GLU A 37 -4.41 -15.15 -24.45
C GLU A 37 -3.39 -16.09 -23.82
N SER A 38 -2.13 -15.68 -23.84
CA SER A 38 -1.08 -16.26 -23.02
C SER A 38 -1.48 -16.09 -21.55
N LYS A 39 -2.29 -17.03 -21.03
CA LYS A 39 -2.79 -17.02 -19.66
C LYS A 39 -1.57 -17.05 -18.73
N SER A 40 -1.13 -15.88 -18.30
CA SER A 40 -0.11 -15.78 -17.26
C SER A 40 -0.66 -16.52 -16.03
N GLY A 41 0.18 -17.34 -15.40
CA GLY A 41 -0.23 -18.23 -14.31
C GLY A 41 -1.06 -17.54 -13.21
N LYS A 42 -2.01 -18.26 -12.61
CA LYS A 42 -2.86 -17.73 -11.52
C LYS A 42 -2.00 -17.31 -10.34
N VAL A 43 -2.18 -16.09 -9.82
CA VAL A 43 -1.53 -15.64 -8.57
C VAL A 43 -2.08 -16.50 -7.42
N VAL A 44 -1.18 -17.19 -6.72
CA VAL A 44 -1.50 -18.08 -5.59
C VAL A 44 -1.10 -17.49 -4.24
N GLY A 45 -0.31 -16.42 -4.24
CA GLY A 45 0.06 -15.69 -3.03
C GLY A 45 0.60 -14.32 -3.34
N LYS A 46 0.42 -13.37 -2.43
CA LYS A 46 0.96 -12.00 -2.52
C LYS A 46 1.47 -11.58 -1.16
N ILE A 47 2.71 -11.10 -1.09
CA ILE A 47 3.32 -10.48 0.08
C ILE A 47 3.62 -9.02 -0.28
N SER A 48 3.24 -8.07 0.59
CA SER A 48 3.54 -6.65 0.40
C SER A 48 4.41 -6.15 1.55
N PHE A 49 5.60 -5.62 1.24
CA PHE A 49 6.42 -4.86 2.16
C PHE A 49 6.10 -3.38 1.99
N ILE A 50 5.80 -2.70 3.09
CA ILE A 50 5.38 -1.29 3.09
C ILE A 50 6.32 -0.54 4.02
N ASP A 51 7.05 0.42 3.48
CA ASP A 51 7.86 1.38 4.24
C ASP A 51 7.11 2.71 4.26
N LEU A 52 6.79 3.19 5.46
CA LEU A 52 5.97 4.38 5.64
C LEU A 52 6.87 5.59 5.90
N ALA A 53 6.54 6.70 5.24
CA ALA A 53 7.20 7.98 5.48
C ALA A 53 7.08 8.40 6.96
N GLY A 54 8.03 9.22 7.41
CA GLY A 54 8.09 9.68 8.79
C GLY A 54 6.86 10.51 9.21
N ASN A 55 6.40 10.32 10.46
CA ASN A 55 5.27 11.04 11.07
C ASN A 55 5.75 12.24 11.92
N GLU A 56 6.85 12.89 11.53
CA GLU A 56 7.38 14.02 12.30
C GLU A 56 6.40 15.20 12.33
N ARG A 57 6.30 15.85 13.49
CA ARG A 57 5.44 17.01 13.66
C ARG A 57 6.06 18.20 12.94
N GLY A 58 5.29 18.84 12.06
CA GLY A 58 5.71 20.09 11.39
C GLY A 58 6.04 21.25 12.35
N ALA A 59 5.66 21.14 13.63
CA ALA A 59 6.00 22.09 14.69
C ALA A 59 7.45 21.93 15.21
N ASP A 60 8.05 20.74 15.06
CA ASP A 60 9.43 20.47 15.54
C ASP A 60 10.50 21.01 14.57
N THR A 61 10.06 21.73 13.55
CA THR A 61 10.89 22.25 12.47
C THR A 61 10.64 23.74 12.29
N THR A 62 11.35 24.53 13.07
CA THR A 62 11.27 26.00 13.11
C THR A 62 11.68 26.71 11.81
N ASP A 63 12.25 26.00 10.83
CA ASP A 63 12.76 26.55 9.55
C ASP A 63 12.38 25.70 8.32
N ASN A 64 11.11 25.33 8.20
CA ASN A 64 10.64 24.59 7.04
C ASN A 64 9.96 25.52 6.03
N ASP A 65 10.53 25.61 4.83
CA ASP A 65 9.92 26.30 3.68
C ASP A 65 8.52 25.72 3.38
N ARG A 66 7.66 26.52 2.73
CA ARG A 66 6.26 26.19 2.42
C ARG A 66 6.10 24.80 1.81
N GLN A 67 7.00 24.41 0.91
CA GLN A 67 7.01 23.10 0.27
C GLN A 67 7.13 21.95 1.28
N THR A 68 8.02 22.07 2.26
CA THR A 68 8.22 21.06 3.30
C THR A 68 6.98 20.92 4.19
N ARG A 69 6.29 22.03 4.49
CA ARG A 69 5.03 21.97 5.27
C ARG A 69 3.92 21.25 4.52
N ILE A 70 3.83 21.46 3.21
CA ILE A 70 2.84 20.79 2.34
C ILE A 70 3.13 19.29 2.28
N GLU A 71 4.39 18.89 2.07
CA GLU A 71 4.79 17.48 2.06
C GLU A 71 4.49 16.80 3.40
N GLY A 72 4.86 17.43 4.52
CA GLY A 72 4.54 16.91 5.86
C GLY A 72 3.03 16.76 6.10
N ALA A 73 2.22 17.70 5.60
CA ALA A 73 0.76 17.60 5.70
C ALA A 73 0.20 16.41 4.91
N GLU A 74 0.69 16.16 3.69
CA GLU A 74 0.23 15.02 2.88
C GLU A 74 0.73 13.66 3.43
N ILE A 75 1.93 13.61 4.03
CA ILE A 75 2.38 12.42 4.77
C ILE A 75 1.44 12.15 5.95
N ASN A 76 1.17 13.15 6.78
CA ASN A 76 0.29 12.99 7.95
C ASN A 76 -1.13 12.60 7.54
N LYS A 77 -1.65 13.16 6.45
CA LYS A 77 -2.96 12.82 5.91
C LYS A 77 -3.04 11.36 5.45
N SER A 78 -2.01 10.86 4.74
CA SER A 78 -1.98 9.47 4.30
C SER A 78 -1.82 8.48 5.47
N LEU A 79 -1.01 8.81 6.48
CA LEU A 79 -0.88 8.02 7.70
C LEU A 79 -2.17 8.03 8.55
N LEU A 80 -2.86 9.17 8.65
CA LEU A 80 -4.15 9.27 9.33
C LEU A 80 -5.21 8.41 8.64
N ALA A 81 -5.32 8.51 7.31
CA ALA A 81 -6.24 7.68 6.54
C ALA A 81 -5.97 6.18 6.74
N LEU A 82 -4.70 5.77 6.82
CA LEU A 82 -4.32 4.39 7.11
C LEU A 82 -4.79 3.96 8.51
N LYS A 83 -4.55 4.80 9.54
CA LYS A 83 -5.02 4.55 10.90
C LYS A 83 -6.55 4.41 10.96
N GLU A 84 -7.28 5.27 10.26
CA GLU A 84 -8.74 5.21 10.18
C GLU A 84 -9.24 3.93 9.51
N CYS A 85 -8.59 3.47 8.44
CA CYS A 85 -8.91 2.19 7.81
C CYS A 85 -8.71 1.03 8.78
N ILE A 86 -7.56 0.96 9.46
CA ILE A 86 -7.25 -0.10 10.44
C ILE A 86 -8.28 -0.07 11.58
N ARG A 87 -8.59 1.11 12.12
CA ARG A 87 -9.59 1.25 13.19
C ARG A 87 -10.98 0.81 12.72
N ALA A 88 -11.39 1.16 11.51
CA ALA A 88 -12.69 0.76 10.98
C ALA A 88 -12.76 -0.77 10.77
N LEU A 89 -11.67 -1.41 10.34
CA LEU A 89 -11.56 -2.86 10.22
C LEU A 89 -11.64 -3.55 11.58
N ASP A 90 -10.89 -3.04 12.58
CA ASP A 90 -10.87 -3.57 13.95
C ASP A 90 -12.24 -3.46 14.65
N ASN A 91 -13.07 -2.48 14.25
CA ASN A 91 -14.43 -2.30 14.75
C ASN A 91 -15.51 -2.91 13.83
N ASP A 92 -15.14 -3.81 12.91
CA ASP A 92 -16.03 -4.50 11.96
C ASP A 92 -17.02 -3.56 11.23
N GLN A 93 -16.57 -2.35 10.90
CA GLN A 93 -17.41 -1.37 10.24
C GLN A 93 -17.73 -1.83 8.81
N ILE A 94 -19.01 -1.67 8.42
CA ILE A 94 -19.46 -2.02 7.06
C ILE A 94 -18.70 -1.20 5.99
N HIS A 95 -18.41 0.07 6.28
CA HIS A 95 -17.69 0.95 5.38
C HIS A 95 -16.29 1.28 5.89
N ILE A 96 -15.27 0.79 5.18
CA ILE A 96 -13.86 1.11 5.43
C ILE A 96 -13.41 2.26 4.51
N PRO A 97 -12.90 3.38 5.04
CA PRO A 97 -12.62 4.61 4.27
C PRO A 97 -11.32 4.55 3.45
N PHE A 98 -11.13 3.52 2.62
CA PHE A 98 -9.92 3.33 1.81
C PHE A 98 -9.61 4.47 0.80
N ARG A 99 -10.56 5.38 0.55
CA ARG A 99 -10.37 6.54 -0.34
C ARG A 99 -9.75 7.77 0.36
N GLY A 100 -9.42 7.68 1.65
CA GLY A 100 -8.83 8.79 2.40
C GLY A 100 -7.44 9.21 1.91
N SER A 101 -6.70 8.31 1.26
CA SER A 101 -5.43 8.62 0.57
C SER A 101 -5.10 7.61 -0.52
N LYS A 102 -4.13 7.92 -1.38
CA LYS A 102 -3.64 6.97 -2.40
C LYS A 102 -3.00 5.73 -1.79
N LEU A 103 -2.33 5.88 -0.64
CA LEU A 103 -1.78 4.75 0.11
C LEU A 103 -2.88 3.75 0.48
N THR A 104 -3.98 4.22 1.08
CA THR A 104 -5.07 3.33 1.49
C THR A 104 -5.84 2.74 0.31
N GLU A 105 -5.91 3.44 -0.83
CA GLU A 105 -6.49 2.88 -2.06
C GLU A 105 -5.67 1.69 -2.59
N VAL A 106 -4.34 1.83 -2.64
CA VAL A 106 -3.44 0.75 -3.08
C VAL A 106 -3.45 -0.44 -2.11
N LEU A 107 -3.56 -0.16 -0.81
CA LEU A 107 -3.55 -1.20 0.21
C LEU A 107 -4.89 -1.93 0.39
N ARG A 108 -5.99 -1.42 -0.21
CA ARG A 108 -7.33 -2.02 -0.11
C ARG A 108 -7.32 -3.53 -0.31
N ASP A 109 -6.70 -4.00 -1.39
CA ASP A 109 -6.67 -5.43 -1.72
C ASP A 109 -5.96 -6.24 -0.64
N SER A 110 -4.95 -5.67 0.02
CA SER A 110 -4.22 -6.35 1.08
C SER A 110 -5.04 -6.48 2.37
N PHE A 111 -6.01 -5.60 2.60
CA PHE A 111 -6.91 -5.65 3.76
C PHE A 111 -8.18 -6.47 3.51
N VAL A 112 -8.69 -6.49 2.27
CA VAL A 112 -9.99 -7.10 1.94
C VAL A 112 -9.84 -8.51 1.35
N ALA A 113 -8.63 -8.92 0.91
CA ALA A 113 -8.40 -10.21 0.24
C ALA A 113 -8.80 -11.47 1.04
N THR A 114 -9.13 -11.34 2.33
CA THR A 114 -9.60 -12.45 3.16
C THR A 114 -11.07 -12.85 2.92
N LEU A 115 -11.86 -12.09 2.12
CA LEU A 115 -13.31 -12.32 2.00
C LEU A 115 -13.78 -13.00 0.69
N GLY A 116 -12.87 -13.43 -0.19
CA GLY A 116 -13.22 -13.95 -1.52
C GLY A 116 -13.00 -15.45 -1.76
N GLN A 117 -12.75 -16.26 -0.73
CA GLN A 117 -12.45 -17.69 -0.87
C GLN A 117 -13.17 -18.61 0.13
N LEU A 118 -14.31 -18.18 0.68
CA LEU A 118 -15.23 -19.04 1.41
C LEU A 118 -16.51 -19.25 0.60
#